data_AF-A0A8T4M0G5-F1
#
_entry.id   AF-A0A8T4M0G5-F1
#
_cell.length_a   1.000
_cell.length_b   1.000
_cell.length_c   1.000
_cell.angle_alpha   90.00
_cell.angle_beta   90.00
_cell.angle_gamma   90.00
#
_symmetry.space_group_name_H-M   'P 1'
#
loop_
_entity.id
_entity.type
_entity.pdbx_description
1 polymer ?
#
loop_
_entity_poly.entity_id
_entity_poly.type
_entity_poly.pdbx_seq_one_letter_code
_entity_poly.pdbx_strand_id
1 'polypeptide(L)'
;MKLTWRIWVLVFVLSFALMSVLNLPGPYIALVGILVISIPVSLTFIKSKNMLIFSLVIIALLLIIIPLFTFSSGVMVTSVNPSSVAFSEGLRKGMIISEINGVTIKNSDDFFSIINSVVESEGSKKFDIQTEKERIIFLTNSSIGVSVKNIPKTNLKTGLDLSGGARAMIRPANVSLNSNEISDLVAVTSNRLNVFGISDVSVRPVSDLGGNTFLLIEVAGITPDDLRELVGQQGKFEAKVGNETVFIGGERDVTSVCRNDATCAGVENCQKDSSGTYFCNFRFSVYLSESAAKRHAQITQNISLDSSNPKYLSEKLNLILDDKEVDSLFIGAELKGRVTTQIQISGSGKGATQEDAYNDAKNSMNKLQTILITGSLPYKLEIVKLDSASPSLGKEFTKNLIYLGLIVFIIVCVVLFIKYRRIKITLAVILTVLSEAIITLGIAALIKWNLDAPSIAGIIAGMGTGVNDQIVIIDESISEEQTSLKDKIKRALFIIVGAFFTIFAAMLPLFWAGAGLLRGFALTTILGVSVGILVTRPAFADILKRIEE
;
A
#
# COMPACT_ATOMS: atom_id res chain seq x y z
N MET A 1 -30.93 -31.08 -2.89
CA MET A 1 -30.99 -30.32 -1.62
C MET A 1 -30.03 -29.15 -1.78
N LYS A 2 -30.53 -27.92 -2.06
CA LYS A 2 -29.68 -26.78 -2.45
C LYS A 2 -29.05 -26.11 -1.22
N LEU A 3 -27.77 -25.73 -1.29
CA LEU A 3 -27.14 -24.79 -0.33
C LEU A 3 -27.99 -23.50 -0.28
N THR A 4 -28.08 -22.83 0.88
CA THR A 4 -28.73 -21.52 0.93
C THR A 4 -27.83 -20.49 0.25
N TRP A 5 -28.43 -19.44 -0.33
CA TRP A 5 -27.67 -18.38 -0.99
C TRP A 5 -26.68 -17.68 -0.03
N ARG A 6 -26.94 -17.64 1.28
CA ARG A 6 -26.04 -17.07 2.29
C ARG A 6 -24.74 -17.87 2.45
N ILE A 7 -24.81 -19.21 2.41
CA ILE A 7 -23.60 -20.05 2.46
C ILE A 7 -22.78 -19.85 1.17
N TRP A 8 -23.44 -19.64 0.02
CA TRP A 8 -22.75 -19.28 -1.22
C TRP A 8 -22.04 -17.92 -1.12
N VAL A 9 -22.70 -16.91 -0.56
CA VAL A 9 -22.09 -15.60 -0.32
C VAL A 9 -20.85 -15.75 0.57
N LEU A 10 -20.91 -16.53 1.65
CA LEU A 10 -19.75 -16.78 2.52
C LEU A 10 -18.58 -17.38 1.73
N VAL A 11 -18.80 -18.45 0.97
CA VAL A 11 -17.74 -19.11 0.19
C VAL A 11 -17.15 -18.18 -0.85
N PHE A 12 -17.98 -17.42 -1.55
CA PHE A 12 -17.53 -16.45 -2.57
C PHE A 12 -16.69 -15.32 -1.95
N VAL A 13 -17.17 -14.72 -0.86
CA VAL A 13 -16.47 -13.63 -0.18
C VAL A 13 -15.16 -14.11 0.45
N LEU A 14 -15.17 -15.28 1.09
CA LEU A 14 -13.97 -15.91 1.65
C LEU A 14 -12.90 -16.13 0.59
N SER A 15 -13.32 -16.62 -0.57
CA SER A 15 -12.44 -16.90 -1.68
C SER A 15 -11.80 -15.65 -2.26
N PHE A 16 -12.61 -14.60 -2.49
CA PHE A 16 -12.12 -13.30 -2.93
C PHE A 16 -11.16 -12.68 -1.92
N ALA A 17 -11.47 -12.80 -0.62
CA ALA A 17 -10.59 -12.35 0.43
C ALA A 17 -9.26 -13.11 0.45
N LEU A 18 -9.28 -14.44 0.29
CA LEU A 18 -8.05 -15.24 0.21
C LEU A 18 -7.19 -14.81 -0.97
N MET A 19 -7.79 -14.59 -2.15
CA MET A 19 -7.07 -14.05 -3.32
C MET A 19 -6.49 -12.67 -3.06
N SER A 20 -7.17 -11.85 -2.24
CA SER A 20 -6.69 -10.52 -1.89
C SER A 20 -5.50 -10.57 -0.93
N VAL A 21 -5.52 -11.49 0.05
CA VAL A 21 -4.41 -11.68 0.99
C VAL A 21 -3.18 -12.26 0.31
N LEU A 22 -3.36 -13.23 -0.58
CA LEU A 22 -2.25 -13.97 -1.18
C LEU A 22 -1.70 -13.23 -2.40
N ASN A 23 -0.37 -13.14 -2.46
CA ASN A 23 0.30 -12.62 -3.65
C ASN A 23 0.47 -13.75 -4.68
N LEU A 24 -0.63 -14.13 -5.33
CA LEU A 24 -0.67 -15.21 -6.33
C LEU A 24 -0.28 -14.69 -7.73
N PRO A 25 0.55 -15.42 -8.49
CA PRO A 25 0.81 -15.08 -9.89
C PRO A 25 -0.46 -15.21 -10.75
N GLY A 26 -0.56 -14.42 -11.82
CA GLY A 26 -1.71 -14.37 -12.74
C GLY A 26 -2.38 -15.71 -13.10
N PRO A 27 -1.65 -16.77 -13.52
CA PRO A 27 -2.27 -18.06 -13.85
C PRO A 27 -2.91 -18.76 -12.63
N TYR A 28 -2.39 -18.55 -11.43
CA TYR A 28 -2.94 -19.12 -10.20
C TYR A 28 -4.17 -18.35 -9.71
N ILE A 29 -4.28 -17.05 -9.98
CA ILE A 29 -5.49 -16.27 -9.75
C ILE A 29 -6.67 -16.88 -10.52
N ALA A 30 -6.43 -17.25 -11.80
CA ALA A 30 -7.44 -17.92 -12.61
C ALA A 30 -7.78 -19.32 -12.08
N LEU A 31 -6.78 -20.09 -11.64
CA LEU A 31 -6.97 -21.45 -11.13
C LEU A 31 -7.70 -21.48 -9.78
N VAL A 32 -7.36 -20.54 -8.89
CA VAL A 32 -8.11 -20.29 -7.65
C VAL A 32 -9.51 -19.80 -7.99
N GLY A 33 -9.68 -18.86 -8.91
CA GLY A 33 -11.01 -18.42 -9.37
C GLY A 33 -11.88 -19.58 -9.90
N ILE A 34 -11.30 -20.50 -10.67
CA ILE A 34 -11.98 -21.72 -11.15
C ILE A 34 -12.32 -22.64 -9.98
N LEU A 35 -11.40 -22.90 -9.05
CA LEU A 35 -11.67 -23.69 -7.83
C LEU A 35 -12.80 -23.07 -7.02
N VAL A 36 -12.81 -21.74 -6.87
CA VAL A 36 -13.80 -20.96 -6.12
C VAL A 36 -15.19 -21.05 -6.73
N ILE A 37 -15.28 -21.11 -8.07
CA ILE A 37 -16.56 -21.31 -8.78
C ILE A 37 -16.98 -22.78 -8.75
N SER A 38 -16.02 -23.70 -8.81
CA SER A 38 -16.26 -25.16 -8.92
C SER A 38 -16.62 -25.81 -7.59
N ILE A 39 -16.00 -25.37 -6.49
CA ILE A 39 -16.20 -25.90 -5.13
C ILE A 39 -17.69 -25.84 -4.71
N PRO A 40 -18.38 -24.70 -4.85
CA PRO A 40 -19.81 -24.59 -4.58
C PRO A 40 -20.69 -25.49 -5.46
N VAL A 41 -20.31 -25.69 -6.72
CA VAL A 41 -21.01 -26.57 -7.66
C VAL A 41 -20.88 -28.03 -7.21
N SER A 42 -19.68 -28.48 -6.85
CA SER A 42 -19.46 -29.84 -6.31
C SER A 42 -20.18 -30.08 -4.97
N LEU A 43 -20.26 -29.07 -4.11
CA LEU A 43 -21.02 -29.13 -2.85
C LEU A 43 -22.52 -29.41 -3.07
N THR A 44 -23.09 -29.02 -4.22
CA THR A 44 -24.51 -29.29 -4.53
C THR A 44 -24.81 -30.77 -4.85
N PHE A 45 -23.79 -31.56 -5.21
CA PHE A 45 -23.91 -32.98 -5.53
C PHE A 45 -23.74 -33.90 -4.31
N ILE A 46 -23.29 -33.36 -3.17
CA ILE A 46 -23.11 -34.14 -1.95
C ILE A 46 -24.48 -34.38 -1.28
N LYS A 47 -25.02 -35.60 -1.45
CA LYS A 47 -26.31 -36.03 -0.88
C LYS A 47 -26.27 -36.25 0.64
N SER A 48 -25.10 -36.56 1.22
CA SER A 48 -24.96 -36.89 2.64
C SER A 48 -24.67 -35.65 3.49
N LYS A 49 -25.52 -35.38 4.51
CA LYS A 49 -25.32 -34.29 5.48
C LYS A 49 -23.96 -34.36 6.19
N ASN A 50 -23.46 -35.57 6.45
CA ASN A 50 -22.17 -35.78 7.11
C ASN A 50 -20.98 -35.47 6.18
N MET A 51 -21.09 -35.80 4.88
CA MET A 51 -20.03 -35.50 3.91
C MET A 51 -19.91 -34.01 3.58
N LEU A 52 -21.00 -33.24 3.67
CA LEU A 52 -21.00 -31.83 3.29
C LEU A 52 -20.21 -30.96 4.29
N ILE A 53 -20.36 -31.23 5.59
CA ILE A 53 -19.58 -30.56 6.64
C ILE A 53 -18.11 -30.98 6.54
N PHE A 54 -17.84 -32.27 6.37
CA PHE A 54 -16.48 -32.77 6.21
C PHE A 54 -15.79 -32.18 4.96
N SER A 55 -16.52 -32.02 3.85
CA SER A 55 -15.96 -31.39 2.66
C SER A 55 -15.73 -29.89 2.87
N LEU A 56 -16.62 -29.16 3.57
CA LEU A 56 -16.38 -27.76 3.94
C LEU A 56 -15.14 -27.61 4.84
N VAL A 57 -14.93 -28.53 5.79
CA VAL A 57 -13.75 -28.58 6.65
C VAL A 57 -12.49 -28.85 5.83
N ILE A 58 -12.52 -29.86 4.94
CA ILE A 58 -11.40 -30.19 4.06
C ILE A 58 -11.09 -29.05 3.11
N ILE A 59 -12.10 -28.38 2.55
CA ILE A 59 -11.94 -27.22 1.66
C ILE A 59 -11.32 -26.05 2.41
N ALA A 60 -11.76 -25.73 3.62
CA ALA A 60 -11.16 -24.65 4.40
C ALA A 60 -9.72 -24.98 4.81
N LEU A 61 -9.44 -26.23 5.20
CA LEU A 61 -8.08 -26.71 5.44
C LEU A 61 -7.21 -26.62 4.18
N LEU A 62 -7.72 -27.03 3.02
CA LEU A 62 -7.03 -26.89 1.74
C LEU A 62 -6.78 -25.42 1.38
N LEU A 63 -7.74 -24.53 1.60
CA LEU A 63 -7.58 -23.08 1.40
C LEU A 63 -6.54 -22.45 2.34
N ILE A 64 -6.38 -23.00 3.54
CA ILE A 64 -5.31 -22.62 4.48
C ILE A 64 -3.95 -23.21 4.06
N ILE A 65 -3.92 -24.37 3.40
CA ILE A 65 -2.69 -25.04 2.96
C ILE A 65 -2.19 -24.53 1.60
N ILE A 66 -3.07 -24.14 0.68
CA ILE A 66 -2.72 -23.57 -0.64
C ILE A 66 -1.67 -22.43 -0.55
N PRO A 67 -1.73 -21.48 0.41
CA PRO A 67 -0.70 -20.45 0.53
C PRO A 67 0.66 -20.91 1.07
N LEU A 68 0.79 -22.14 1.59
CA LEU A 68 2.08 -22.72 1.92
C LEU A 68 2.86 -23.13 0.65
N PHE A 69 2.17 -23.28 -0.48
CA PHE A 69 2.76 -23.52 -1.79
C PHE A 69 2.89 -22.19 -2.55
N THR A 70 3.86 -21.36 -2.16
CA THR A 70 4.26 -20.21 -2.98
C THR A 70 5.09 -20.70 -4.16
N PHE A 71 4.58 -20.53 -5.38
CA PHE A 71 5.22 -20.96 -6.63
C PHE A 71 6.08 -19.88 -7.32
N SER A 72 6.20 -18.69 -6.75
CA SER A 72 7.01 -17.61 -7.33
C SER A 72 8.46 -17.68 -6.85
N SER A 73 9.36 -18.11 -7.74
CA SER A 73 10.82 -18.00 -7.59
C SER A 73 11.31 -16.75 -8.31
N GLY A 74 12.08 -15.91 -7.61
CA GLY A 74 12.66 -14.70 -8.19
C GLY A 74 12.75 -13.55 -7.20
N VAL A 75 13.14 -12.39 -7.71
CA VAL A 75 13.18 -11.14 -6.96
C VAL A 75 12.37 -10.06 -7.66
N MET A 76 11.67 -9.24 -6.88
CA MET A 76 10.88 -8.13 -7.39
C MET A 76 11.74 -6.87 -7.49
N VAL A 77 11.73 -6.22 -8.65
CA VAL A 77 12.41 -4.95 -8.88
C VAL A 77 11.69 -3.82 -8.11
N THR A 78 12.39 -3.18 -7.18
CA THR A 78 11.86 -2.06 -6.37
C THR A 78 12.09 -0.71 -7.03
N SER A 79 13.23 -0.55 -7.69
CA SER A 79 13.57 0.63 -8.49
C SER A 79 14.56 0.25 -9.60
N VAL A 80 14.51 1.02 -10.68
CA VAL A 80 15.49 0.99 -11.76
C VAL A 80 15.92 2.43 -11.97
N ASN A 81 17.21 2.69 -11.96
CA ASN A 81 17.74 4.02 -12.23
C ASN A 81 17.37 4.44 -13.68
N PRO A 82 16.65 5.55 -13.90
CA PRO A 82 16.25 6.00 -15.23
C PRO A 82 17.41 6.23 -16.20
N SER A 83 18.62 6.50 -15.70
CA SER A 83 19.82 6.69 -16.51
C SER A 83 20.59 5.38 -16.80
N SER A 84 20.12 4.24 -16.29
CA SER A 84 20.76 2.93 -16.51
C SER A 84 20.34 2.29 -17.83
N VAL A 85 21.23 1.47 -18.40
CA VAL A 85 20.93 0.66 -19.59
C VAL A 85 19.78 -0.32 -19.31
N ALA A 86 19.67 -0.82 -18.08
CA ALA A 86 18.55 -1.68 -17.69
C ALA A 86 17.19 -0.97 -17.88
N PHE A 87 17.11 0.35 -17.62
CA PHE A 87 15.90 1.13 -17.86
C PHE A 87 15.64 1.36 -19.34
N SER A 88 16.64 1.68 -20.16
CA SER A 88 16.42 1.86 -21.60
C SER A 88 15.92 0.58 -22.27
N GLU A 89 16.37 -0.57 -21.78
CA GLU A 89 16.06 -1.91 -22.32
C GLU A 89 14.74 -2.49 -21.79
N GLY A 90 13.97 -1.71 -21.05
CA GLY A 90 12.60 -2.07 -20.68
C GLY A 90 12.43 -2.62 -19.27
N LEU A 91 13.49 -2.75 -18.46
CA LEU A 91 13.33 -3.17 -17.07
C LEU A 91 12.61 -2.06 -16.28
N ARG A 92 11.55 -2.42 -15.56
CA ARG A 92 10.70 -1.49 -14.81
C ARG A 92 10.48 -1.97 -13.38
N LYS A 93 10.14 -1.03 -12.49
CA LYS A 93 9.65 -1.31 -11.14
C LYS A 93 8.46 -2.27 -11.19
N GLY A 94 8.47 -3.26 -10.32
CA GLY A 94 7.42 -4.28 -10.20
C GLY A 94 7.61 -5.51 -11.08
N MET A 95 8.59 -5.52 -12.00
CA MET A 95 8.96 -6.74 -12.72
C MET A 95 9.61 -7.76 -11.78
N ILE A 96 9.39 -9.04 -12.06
CA ILE A 96 9.99 -10.15 -11.32
C ILE A 96 11.11 -10.73 -12.17
N ILE A 97 12.33 -10.74 -11.62
CA ILE A 97 13.50 -11.36 -12.22
C ILE A 97 13.61 -12.80 -11.71
N SER A 98 13.54 -13.76 -12.61
CA SER A 98 13.63 -15.19 -12.29
C SER A 98 15.01 -15.78 -12.60
N GLU A 99 15.75 -15.18 -13.53
CA GLU A 99 17.06 -15.67 -13.98
C GLU A 99 17.97 -14.52 -14.41
N ILE A 100 19.26 -14.65 -14.16
CA ILE A 100 20.30 -13.79 -14.75
C ILE A 100 21.42 -14.68 -15.31
N ASN A 101 21.75 -14.52 -16.59
CA ASN A 101 22.86 -15.20 -17.27
C ASN A 101 22.81 -16.74 -17.18
N GLY A 102 21.63 -17.36 -17.25
CA GLY A 102 21.51 -18.82 -17.11
C GLY A 102 21.33 -19.30 -15.66
N VAL A 103 21.45 -18.40 -14.66
CA VAL A 103 21.40 -18.75 -13.24
C VAL A 103 20.07 -18.33 -12.63
N THR A 104 19.34 -19.32 -12.10
CA THR A 104 18.04 -19.11 -11.45
C THR A 104 18.19 -18.35 -10.13
N ILE A 105 17.33 -17.36 -9.91
CA ILE A 105 17.29 -16.54 -8.70
C ILE A 105 16.11 -16.97 -7.83
N LYS A 106 16.35 -17.33 -6.56
CA LYS A 106 15.27 -17.66 -5.62
C LYS A 106 15.01 -16.56 -4.61
N ASN A 107 16.05 -15.80 -4.25
CA ASN A 107 15.97 -14.75 -3.24
C ASN A 107 16.93 -13.58 -3.58
N SER A 108 16.87 -12.51 -2.79
CA SER A 108 17.72 -11.33 -2.92
C SER A 108 19.21 -11.64 -2.82
N ASP A 109 19.60 -12.60 -1.99
CA ASP A 109 21.00 -12.96 -1.77
C ASP A 109 21.58 -13.64 -3.01
N ASP A 110 20.81 -14.53 -3.65
CA ASP A 110 21.15 -15.12 -4.94
C ASP A 110 21.37 -14.02 -5.99
N PHE A 111 20.44 -13.05 -6.08
CA PHE A 111 20.57 -11.91 -6.99
C PHE A 111 21.85 -11.13 -6.73
N PHE A 112 22.13 -10.73 -5.49
CA PHE A 112 23.34 -9.96 -5.17
C PHE A 112 24.62 -10.77 -5.41
N SER A 113 24.62 -12.07 -5.15
CA SER A 113 25.76 -12.95 -5.44
C SER A 113 26.08 -13.00 -6.93
N ILE A 114 25.06 -13.11 -7.79
CA ILE A 114 25.22 -13.15 -9.24
C ILE A 114 25.68 -11.78 -9.76
N ILE A 115 25.05 -10.70 -9.31
CA ILE A 115 25.45 -9.34 -9.71
C ILE A 115 26.92 -9.07 -9.32
N ASN A 116 27.33 -9.44 -8.10
CA ASN A 116 28.71 -9.23 -7.65
C ASN A 116 29.71 -10.05 -8.48
N SER A 117 29.40 -11.30 -8.80
CA SER A 117 30.26 -12.15 -9.65
C SER A 117 30.47 -11.58 -11.07
N VAL A 118 29.43 -10.97 -11.64
CA VAL A 118 29.50 -10.29 -12.95
C VAL A 118 30.22 -8.94 -12.84
N VAL A 119 30.17 -8.28 -11.69
CA VAL A 119 30.85 -7.00 -11.46
C VAL A 119 32.37 -7.15 -11.36
N GLU A 120 32.87 -8.29 -10.90
CA GLU A 120 34.32 -8.59 -10.80
C GLU A 120 35.01 -8.89 -12.14
N SER A 121 34.28 -9.03 -13.25
CA SER A 121 34.85 -9.27 -14.58
C SER A 121 35.28 -7.98 -15.29
N GLU A 122 36.49 -7.96 -15.88
CA GLU A 122 36.99 -6.83 -16.70
C GLU A 122 36.28 -6.75 -18.07
N GLY A 123 35.88 -5.54 -18.48
CA GLY A 123 35.26 -5.26 -19.79
C GLY A 123 33.75 -4.98 -19.75
N SER A 124 33.10 -5.05 -20.91
CA SER A 124 31.66 -4.86 -21.05
C SER A 124 30.88 -6.05 -20.48
N LYS A 125 30.03 -5.79 -19.49
CA LYS A 125 29.30 -6.82 -18.74
C LYS A 125 28.00 -7.13 -19.45
N LYS A 126 27.83 -8.41 -19.81
CA LYS A 126 26.57 -8.92 -20.37
C LYS A 126 25.60 -9.31 -19.27
N PHE A 127 24.41 -8.73 -19.33
CA PHE A 127 23.26 -9.13 -18.54
C PHE A 127 22.20 -9.73 -19.46
N ASP A 128 21.83 -10.96 -19.18
CA ASP A 128 20.74 -11.69 -19.81
C ASP A 128 19.71 -11.98 -18.71
N ILE A 129 18.74 -11.08 -18.56
CA ILE A 129 17.76 -11.09 -17.49
C ILE A 129 16.48 -11.73 -18.02
N GLN A 130 16.10 -12.86 -17.44
CA GLN A 130 14.77 -13.42 -17.67
C GLN A 130 13.81 -12.84 -16.63
N THR A 131 12.74 -12.21 -17.12
CA THR A 131 11.60 -11.81 -16.29
C THR A 131 10.40 -12.72 -16.56
N GLU A 132 9.35 -12.60 -15.74
CA GLU A 132 8.07 -13.31 -15.97
C GLU A 132 7.42 -13.01 -17.33
N LYS A 133 7.69 -11.85 -17.92
CA LYS A 133 7.02 -11.38 -19.15
C LYS A 133 7.92 -11.42 -20.37
N GLU A 134 9.20 -11.10 -20.18
CA GLU A 134 10.13 -10.88 -21.28
C GLU A 134 11.58 -11.17 -20.87
N ARG A 135 12.41 -11.42 -21.88
CA ARG A 135 13.86 -11.59 -21.72
C ARG A 135 14.53 -10.31 -22.17
N ILE A 136 15.37 -9.75 -21.30
CA ILE A 136 16.05 -8.48 -21.51
C ILE A 136 17.54 -8.73 -21.56
N ILE A 137 18.19 -8.41 -22.67
CA ILE A 137 19.63 -8.66 -22.87
C ILE A 137 20.32 -7.35 -23.18
N PHE A 138 21.34 -7.00 -22.40
CA PHE A 138 22.11 -5.77 -22.63
C PHE A 138 23.55 -5.86 -22.14
N LEU A 139 24.35 -4.93 -22.63
CA LEU A 139 25.74 -4.74 -22.26
C LEU A 139 25.88 -3.42 -21.49
N THR A 140 26.61 -3.42 -20.38
CA THR A 140 26.94 -2.20 -19.65
C THR A 140 28.33 -2.25 -19.06
N ASN A 141 28.99 -1.10 -18.98
CA ASN A 141 30.29 -0.94 -18.32
C ASN A 141 30.14 -0.42 -16.88
N SER A 142 28.91 -0.07 -16.47
CA SER A 142 28.57 0.45 -15.15
C SER A 142 27.67 -0.51 -14.37
N SER A 143 27.38 -0.21 -13.11
CA SER A 143 26.43 -1.01 -12.32
C SER A 143 25.07 -1.11 -13.01
N ILE A 144 24.37 -2.23 -12.82
CA ILE A 144 23.06 -2.48 -13.44
C ILE A 144 21.99 -1.43 -13.06
N GLY A 145 22.17 -0.73 -11.92
CA GLY A 145 21.26 0.34 -11.49
C GLY A 145 19.88 -0.15 -11.03
N VAL A 146 19.79 -1.41 -10.60
CA VAL A 146 18.53 -2.06 -10.19
C VAL A 146 18.58 -2.35 -8.71
N SER A 147 17.52 -1.96 -7.99
CA SER A 147 17.28 -2.42 -6.63
C SER A 147 16.19 -3.48 -6.63
N VAL A 148 16.35 -4.53 -5.82
CA VAL A 148 15.41 -5.64 -5.74
C VAL A 148 15.04 -5.96 -4.30
N LYS A 149 13.91 -6.65 -4.12
CA LYS A 149 13.52 -7.27 -2.85
C LYS A 149 12.96 -8.67 -3.11
N ASN A 150 12.90 -9.48 -2.06
CA ASN A 150 12.18 -10.76 -2.11
C ASN A 150 10.71 -10.53 -2.48
N ILE A 151 10.15 -11.42 -3.29
CA ILE A 151 8.74 -11.35 -3.66
C ILE A 151 7.91 -11.49 -2.37
N PRO A 152 7.03 -10.51 -2.06
CA PRO A 152 6.23 -10.58 -0.86
C PRO A 152 5.25 -11.76 -0.98
N LYS A 153 5.14 -12.59 0.06
CA LYS A 153 4.26 -13.78 0.05
C LYS A 153 2.78 -13.41 0.16
N THR A 154 2.48 -12.26 0.73
CA THR A 154 1.13 -11.73 0.93
C THR A 154 1.07 -10.29 0.45
N ASN A 155 -0.13 -9.82 0.12
CA ASN A 155 -0.40 -8.40 -0.18
C ASN A 155 -0.65 -7.57 1.09
N LEU A 156 -0.50 -8.19 2.27
CA LEU A 156 -0.66 -7.51 3.55
C LEU A 156 0.54 -6.59 3.78
N LYS A 157 0.25 -5.34 4.11
CA LYS A 157 1.27 -4.42 4.61
C LYS A 157 1.35 -4.55 6.13
N THR A 158 2.56 -4.57 6.65
CA THR A 158 2.82 -4.71 8.08
C THR A 158 3.42 -3.43 8.64
N GLY A 159 2.88 -2.98 9.77
CA GLY A 159 3.34 -1.80 10.49
C GLY A 159 4.64 -2.03 11.24
N LEU A 160 5.09 -0.97 11.92
CA LEU A 160 6.35 -0.94 12.64
C LEU A 160 6.53 -2.09 13.64
N ASP A 161 5.47 -2.44 14.37
CA ASP A 161 5.53 -3.45 15.43
C ASP A 161 5.81 -4.87 14.90
N LEU A 162 5.56 -5.11 13.61
CA LEU A 162 5.76 -6.41 12.95
C LEU A 162 7.03 -6.41 12.09
N SER A 163 7.29 -5.32 11.39
CA SER A 163 8.41 -5.20 10.43
C SER A 163 9.71 -4.67 11.07
N GLY A 164 9.60 -3.92 12.17
CA GLY A 164 10.67 -3.10 12.73
C GLY A 164 10.96 -1.82 11.92
N GLY A 165 11.72 -0.89 12.52
CA GLY A 165 12.02 0.45 12.00
C GLY A 165 11.84 1.57 13.03
N ALA A 166 11.49 2.76 12.55
CA ALA A 166 11.23 3.93 13.37
C ALA A 166 9.92 4.64 12.96
N ARG A 167 9.35 5.36 13.92
CA ARG A 167 8.13 6.16 13.76
C ARG A 167 8.35 7.54 14.36
N ALA A 168 8.03 8.57 13.59
CA ALA A 168 8.04 9.95 14.05
C ALA A 168 6.63 10.55 13.90
N MET A 169 6.13 11.15 14.96
CA MET A 169 4.96 12.02 14.93
C MET A 169 5.47 13.45 14.89
N ILE A 170 5.14 14.16 13.82
CA ILE A 170 5.58 15.53 13.61
C ILE A 170 4.41 16.48 13.43
N ARG A 171 4.66 17.76 13.64
CA ARG A 171 3.73 18.83 13.31
C ARG A 171 4.49 20.05 12.78
N PRO A 172 3.86 20.87 11.93
CA PRO A 172 4.39 22.20 11.62
C PRO A 172 4.42 23.06 12.91
N ALA A 173 5.54 23.72 13.14
CA ALA A 173 5.70 24.66 14.25
C ALA A 173 4.83 25.90 13.99
N ASN A 174 3.98 26.25 14.96
CA ASN A 174 3.23 27.51 15.00
C ASN A 174 2.26 27.78 13.83
N VAL A 175 1.85 26.75 13.07
CA VAL A 175 0.90 26.91 11.96
C VAL A 175 -0.12 25.77 11.96
N SER A 176 -1.41 26.10 11.86
CA SER A 176 -2.47 25.14 11.56
C SER A 176 -2.65 25.04 10.05
N LEU A 177 -2.50 23.84 9.51
CA LEU A 177 -2.62 23.60 8.07
C LEU A 177 -4.05 23.20 7.68
N ASN A 178 -4.48 23.63 6.50
CA ASN A 178 -5.70 23.14 5.86
C ASN A 178 -5.48 21.76 5.21
N SER A 179 -6.55 21.11 4.75
CA SER A 179 -6.50 19.75 4.18
C SER A 179 -5.58 19.62 2.97
N ASN A 180 -5.49 20.66 2.13
CA ASN A 180 -4.65 20.64 0.93
C ASN A 180 -3.17 20.75 1.33
N GLU A 181 -2.85 21.67 2.24
CA GLU A 181 -1.49 21.84 2.77
C GLU A 181 -1.00 20.59 3.52
N ILE A 182 -1.87 19.87 4.23
CA ILE A 182 -1.54 18.59 4.85
C ILE A 182 -1.22 17.54 3.78
N SER A 183 -2.04 17.45 2.73
CA SER A 183 -1.79 16.53 1.61
C SER A 183 -0.47 16.84 0.92
N ASP A 184 -0.12 18.11 0.81
CA ASP A 184 1.14 18.55 0.23
C ASP A 184 2.30 18.16 1.13
N LEU A 185 2.19 18.43 2.44
CA LEU A 185 3.21 18.05 3.41
C LEU A 185 3.46 16.53 3.40
N VAL A 186 2.40 15.71 3.26
CA VAL A 186 2.51 14.27 3.05
C VAL A 186 3.33 13.96 1.80
N ALA A 187 3.00 14.58 0.66
CA ALA A 187 3.66 14.34 -0.62
C ALA A 187 5.14 14.77 -0.59
N VAL A 188 5.44 15.94 -0.03
CA VAL A 188 6.81 16.45 0.18
C VAL A 188 7.62 15.46 1.00
N THR A 189 7.11 15.11 2.18
CA THR A 189 7.83 14.28 3.15
C THR A 189 8.07 12.88 2.58
N SER A 190 7.06 12.32 1.92
CA SER A 190 7.18 11.02 1.23
C SER A 190 8.24 11.06 0.13
N ASN A 191 8.22 12.07 -0.74
CA ASN A 191 9.20 12.20 -1.82
C ASN A 191 10.63 12.39 -1.29
N ARG A 192 10.83 13.22 -0.27
CA ARG A 192 12.14 13.41 0.36
C ARG A 192 12.69 12.10 0.88
N LEU A 193 11.92 11.35 1.66
CA LEU A 193 12.37 10.07 2.21
C LEU A 193 12.68 9.05 1.10
N ASN A 194 11.89 9.02 0.02
CA ASN A 194 12.17 8.18 -1.15
C ASN A 194 13.51 8.54 -1.84
N VAL A 195 13.86 9.83 -1.93
CA VAL A 195 15.14 10.30 -2.51
C VAL A 195 16.34 9.85 -1.67
N PHE A 196 16.16 9.70 -0.36
CA PHE A 196 17.15 9.08 0.53
C PHE A 196 17.26 7.55 0.39
N GLY A 197 16.55 6.94 -0.58
CA GLY A 197 16.59 5.51 -0.84
C GLY A 197 15.64 4.69 0.03
N ILE A 198 14.82 5.37 0.86
CA ILE A 198 13.89 4.73 1.77
C ILE A 198 12.60 4.44 1.02
N SER A 199 12.38 3.18 0.65
CA SER A 199 11.29 2.79 -0.25
C SER A 199 10.05 2.23 0.47
N ASP A 200 10.15 1.96 1.78
CA ASP A 200 9.04 1.47 2.61
C ASP A 200 8.66 2.52 3.68
N VAL A 201 8.25 3.68 3.17
CA VAL A 201 7.82 4.84 3.96
C VAL A 201 6.30 4.91 3.94
N SER A 202 5.69 5.04 5.12
CA SER A 202 4.29 5.42 5.28
C SER A 202 4.22 6.80 5.90
N VAL A 203 3.69 7.78 5.15
CA VAL A 203 3.41 9.12 5.64
C VAL A 203 1.90 9.32 5.64
N ARG A 204 1.29 9.57 6.80
CA ARG A 204 -0.16 9.75 6.92
C ARG A 204 -0.54 10.83 7.94
N PRO A 205 -1.58 11.63 7.68
CA PRO A 205 -2.09 12.56 8.67
C PRO A 205 -2.86 11.81 9.77
N VAL A 206 -2.70 12.26 11.01
CA VAL A 206 -3.41 11.76 12.18
C VAL A 206 -3.86 12.95 13.03
N SER A 207 -5.00 12.83 13.69
CA SER A 207 -5.52 13.89 14.57
C SER A 207 -5.71 13.34 15.97
N ASP A 208 -5.64 14.21 16.97
CA ASP A 208 -6.04 13.89 18.34
C ASP A 208 -7.50 14.32 18.62
N LEU A 209 -7.99 13.97 19.80
CA LEU A 209 -9.32 14.39 20.28
C LEU A 209 -9.40 15.90 20.57
N GLY A 210 -8.26 16.58 20.63
CA GLY A 210 -8.17 18.03 20.80
C GLY A 210 -8.28 18.80 19.48
N GLY A 211 -8.39 18.11 18.34
CA GLY A 211 -8.46 18.72 17.01
C GLY A 211 -7.09 19.09 16.41
N ASN A 212 -5.99 18.76 17.09
CA ASN A 212 -4.65 18.98 16.54
C ASN A 212 -4.37 17.94 15.46
N THR A 213 -3.75 18.38 14.37
CA THR A 213 -3.34 17.48 13.28
C THR A 213 -1.83 17.32 13.28
N PHE A 214 -1.40 16.06 13.18
CA PHE A 214 -0.03 15.62 13.14
C PHE A 214 0.21 14.83 11.84
N LEU A 215 1.47 14.74 11.44
CA LEU A 215 1.91 13.84 10.41
C LEU A 215 2.65 12.67 11.06
N LEU A 216 2.15 11.46 10.83
CA LEU A 216 2.79 10.24 11.28
C LEU A 216 3.64 9.68 10.14
N ILE A 217 4.93 9.55 10.39
CA ILE A 217 5.92 8.99 9.48
C ILE A 217 6.37 7.67 10.07
N GLU A 218 6.22 6.58 9.32
CA GLU A 218 6.73 5.26 9.66
C GLU A 218 7.71 4.81 8.58
N VAL A 219 8.89 4.38 9.00
CA VAL A 219 9.95 3.93 8.10
C VAL A 219 10.47 2.59 8.58
N ALA A 220 10.44 1.58 7.71
CA ALA A 220 11.01 0.28 8.03
C ALA A 220 12.55 0.29 7.99
N GLY A 221 13.17 -0.42 8.94
CA GLY A 221 14.61 -0.69 8.92
C GLY A 221 15.56 0.49 9.23
N ILE A 222 15.04 1.63 9.67
CA ILE A 222 15.83 2.81 10.08
C ILE A 222 15.80 2.99 11.62
N THR A 223 16.82 3.63 12.18
CA THR A 223 16.84 4.00 13.60
C THR A 223 16.04 5.30 13.86
N PRO A 224 15.55 5.54 15.10
CA PRO A 224 14.92 6.82 15.46
C PRO A 224 15.81 8.03 15.23
N ASP A 225 17.11 7.89 15.44
CA ASP A 225 18.05 9.00 15.34
C ASP A 225 18.28 9.39 13.89
N ASP A 226 18.47 8.40 13.00
CA ASP A 226 18.53 8.65 11.56
C ASP A 226 17.20 9.25 11.04
N LEU A 227 16.05 8.74 11.52
CA LEU A 227 14.75 9.30 11.16
C LEU A 227 14.58 10.74 11.66
N ARG A 228 15.05 11.04 12.88
CA ARG A 228 15.06 12.40 13.44
C ARG A 228 15.91 13.32 12.57
N GLU A 229 17.07 12.86 12.13
CA GLU A 229 17.95 13.64 11.27
C GLU A 229 17.29 13.92 9.92
N LEU A 230 16.76 12.89 9.25
CA LEU A 230 16.09 13.04 7.95
C LEU A 230 14.86 13.95 7.99
N VAL A 231 14.08 13.88 9.06
CA VAL A 231 12.86 14.68 9.23
C VAL A 231 13.18 16.09 9.77
N GLY A 232 14.23 16.20 10.60
CA GLY A 232 14.66 17.46 11.21
C GLY A 232 15.48 18.35 10.28
N GLN A 233 16.12 17.79 9.26
CA GLN A 233 16.83 18.56 8.24
C GLN A 233 15.83 19.35 7.37
N GLN A 234 16.01 20.67 7.36
CA GLN A 234 15.32 21.57 6.44
C GLN A 234 15.87 21.30 5.03
N GLY A 235 15.06 20.66 4.18
CA GLY A 235 15.51 20.26 2.85
C GLY A 235 15.95 21.44 2.01
N LYS A 236 16.99 21.27 1.20
CA LYS A 236 17.58 22.26 0.31
C LYS A 236 17.22 21.94 -1.13
N PHE A 237 16.51 22.83 -1.82
CA PHE A 237 16.27 22.71 -3.26
C PHE A 237 17.04 23.74 -4.05
N GLU A 238 17.68 23.27 -5.10
CA GLU A 238 18.42 24.07 -6.07
C GLU A 238 17.99 23.66 -7.46
N ALA A 239 17.71 24.64 -8.31
CA ALA A 239 17.61 24.41 -9.74
C ALA A 239 18.94 24.81 -10.39
N LYS A 240 19.58 23.88 -11.10
CA LYS A 240 20.88 24.10 -11.74
C LYS A 240 20.79 23.96 -13.26
N VAL A 241 21.61 24.72 -13.96
CA VAL A 241 21.86 24.56 -15.39
C VAL A 241 23.36 24.33 -15.54
N GLY A 242 23.71 23.17 -16.07
CA GLY A 242 25.07 22.65 -15.95
C GLY A 242 25.46 22.54 -14.46
N ASN A 243 26.53 23.23 -14.06
CA ASN A 243 26.98 23.30 -12.67
C ASN A 243 26.56 24.60 -11.95
N GLU A 244 25.86 25.51 -12.63
CA GLU A 244 25.50 26.81 -12.07
C GLU A 244 24.12 26.79 -11.43
N THR A 245 24.00 27.36 -10.23
CA THR A 245 22.71 27.44 -9.53
C THR A 245 21.92 28.64 -10.01
N VAL A 246 20.76 28.37 -10.59
CA VAL A 246 19.85 29.36 -11.16
C VAL A 246 18.99 29.98 -10.05
N PHE A 247 18.26 29.14 -9.32
CA PHE A 247 17.42 29.56 -8.22
C PHE A 247 17.33 28.50 -7.12
N ILE A 248 17.13 28.98 -5.90
CA ILE A 248 16.99 28.20 -4.67
C ILE A 248 15.56 28.32 -4.17
N GLY A 249 14.93 27.20 -3.83
CA GLY A 249 13.54 27.20 -3.37
C GLY A 249 13.37 27.84 -1.98
N GLY A 250 12.11 27.94 -1.53
CA GLY A 250 11.73 28.71 -0.35
C GLY A 250 11.59 30.21 -0.66
N GLU A 251 11.44 31.05 0.37
CA GLU A 251 11.12 32.49 0.21
C GLU A 251 12.24 33.36 -0.44
N ARG A 252 13.34 32.76 -0.90
CA ARG A 252 14.49 33.50 -1.47
C ARG A 252 14.34 33.77 -2.96
N ASP A 253 14.28 32.72 -3.78
CA ASP A 253 14.28 32.88 -5.24
C ASP A 253 12.98 32.50 -5.90
N VAL A 254 12.27 31.49 -5.39
CA VAL A 254 10.95 31.09 -5.87
C VAL A 254 9.90 31.73 -4.96
N THR A 255 9.39 32.89 -5.36
CA THR A 255 8.50 33.71 -4.52
C THR A 255 7.09 33.14 -4.42
N SER A 256 6.62 32.47 -5.48
CA SER A 256 5.33 31.78 -5.48
C SER A 256 5.28 30.74 -6.59
N VAL A 257 4.56 29.65 -6.35
CA VAL A 257 4.18 28.68 -7.38
C VAL A 257 2.67 28.70 -7.46
N CYS A 258 2.11 29.00 -8.63
CA CYS A 258 0.67 29.04 -8.80
C CYS A 258 0.08 27.64 -8.58
N ARG A 259 -0.90 27.56 -7.67
CA ARG A 259 -1.63 26.34 -7.32
C ARG A 259 -3.10 26.66 -7.13
N ASN A 260 -3.96 25.71 -7.51
CA ASN A 260 -5.41 25.77 -7.30
C ASN A 260 -6.12 26.98 -7.96
N ASP A 261 -5.48 27.63 -8.91
CA ASP A 261 -6.07 28.69 -9.74
C ASP A 261 -6.03 28.26 -11.20
N ALA A 262 -7.21 28.05 -11.78
CA ALA A 262 -7.37 27.60 -13.16
C ALA A 262 -6.80 28.58 -14.20
N THR A 263 -6.58 29.85 -13.82
CA THR A 263 -5.99 30.85 -14.73
C THR A 263 -4.48 30.68 -14.91
N CYS A 264 -3.80 30.08 -13.93
CA CYS A 264 -2.35 29.94 -13.95
C CYS A 264 -1.82 28.53 -13.66
N ALA A 265 -2.68 27.56 -13.35
CA ALA A 265 -2.35 26.14 -13.20
C ALA A 265 -3.53 25.23 -13.62
N GLY A 266 -3.26 24.21 -14.43
CA GLY A 266 -4.32 23.28 -14.86
C GLY A 266 -3.84 22.17 -15.77
N VAL A 267 -4.66 21.11 -15.84
CA VAL A 267 -4.55 20.04 -16.83
C VAL A 267 -5.48 20.38 -18.00
N GLU A 268 -4.95 20.29 -19.22
CA GLU A 268 -5.58 20.76 -20.45
C GLU A 268 -5.29 19.81 -21.62
N ASN A 269 -6.04 19.98 -22.72
CA ASN A 269 -5.80 19.31 -24.00
C ASN A 269 -5.62 17.78 -23.88
N CYS A 270 -6.57 17.11 -23.24
CA CYS A 270 -6.64 15.66 -23.22
C CYS A 270 -7.03 15.11 -24.59
N GLN A 271 -6.15 14.33 -25.21
CA GLN A 271 -6.33 13.79 -26.55
C GLN A 271 -5.87 12.33 -26.62
N LYS A 272 -6.33 11.62 -27.64
CA LYS A 272 -5.96 10.23 -27.90
C LYS A 272 -4.97 10.19 -29.06
N ASP A 273 -3.85 9.51 -28.87
CA ASP A 273 -2.87 9.31 -29.93
C ASP A 273 -3.28 8.18 -30.89
N SER A 274 -2.52 8.02 -31.98
CA SER A 274 -2.73 6.98 -32.99
C SER A 274 -2.49 5.56 -32.48
N SER A 275 -1.80 5.39 -31.35
CA SER A 275 -1.59 4.09 -30.68
C SER A 275 -2.76 3.70 -29.77
N GLY A 276 -3.71 4.60 -29.57
CA GLY A 276 -4.87 4.41 -28.71
C GLY A 276 -4.65 4.85 -27.26
N THR A 277 -3.50 5.45 -26.94
CA THR A 277 -3.13 5.95 -25.61
C THR A 277 -3.67 7.38 -25.44
N TYR A 278 -4.26 7.69 -24.29
CA TYR A 278 -4.64 9.05 -23.95
C TYR A 278 -3.45 9.81 -23.38
N PHE A 279 -3.32 11.08 -23.75
CA PHE A 279 -2.37 12.02 -23.15
C PHE A 279 -3.09 13.32 -22.79
N CYS A 280 -2.73 13.89 -21.65
CA CYS A 280 -3.21 15.20 -21.19
C CYS A 280 -2.00 16.09 -20.89
N ASN A 281 -2.05 17.34 -21.28
CA ASN A 281 -0.99 18.30 -20.96
C ASN A 281 -1.31 18.99 -19.63
N PHE A 282 -0.29 19.47 -18.93
CA PHE A 282 -0.48 20.37 -17.80
C PHE A 282 0.40 21.60 -17.98
N ARG A 283 -0.01 22.70 -17.34
CA ARG A 283 0.84 23.88 -17.18
C ARG A 283 0.64 24.50 -15.82
N PHE A 284 1.66 25.18 -15.31
CA PHE A 284 1.54 26.07 -14.18
C PHE A 284 2.58 27.19 -14.22
N SER A 285 2.28 28.32 -13.57
CA SER A 285 3.20 29.46 -13.48
C SER A 285 4.03 29.42 -12.20
N VAL A 286 5.30 29.80 -12.31
CA VAL A 286 6.25 30.02 -11.21
C VAL A 286 6.69 31.47 -11.24
N TYR A 287 6.69 32.09 -10.06
CA TYR A 287 7.15 33.45 -9.85
C TYR A 287 8.51 33.43 -9.16
N LEU A 288 9.45 34.19 -9.73
CA LEU A 288 10.81 34.30 -9.27
C LEU A 288 11.09 35.69 -8.69
N SER A 289 12.04 35.76 -7.76
CA SER A 289 12.62 37.04 -7.34
C SER A 289 13.36 37.69 -8.51
N GLU A 290 13.47 39.02 -8.49
CA GLU A 290 14.20 39.75 -9.53
C GLU A 290 15.66 39.29 -9.64
N SER A 291 16.29 38.97 -8.51
CA SER A 291 17.66 38.48 -8.47
C SER A 291 17.80 37.12 -9.17
N ALA A 292 16.84 36.22 -8.96
CA ALA A 292 16.80 34.90 -9.58
C ALA A 292 16.53 34.99 -11.09
N ALA A 293 15.61 35.87 -11.49
CA ALA A 293 15.32 36.14 -12.90
C ALA A 293 16.56 36.65 -13.66
N LYS A 294 17.34 37.55 -13.04
CA LYS A 294 18.60 38.06 -13.61
C LYS A 294 19.66 36.97 -13.71
N ARG A 295 19.85 36.16 -12.67
CA ARG A 295 20.79 35.01 -12.70
C ARG A 295 20.42 34.01 -13.79
N HIS A 296 19.14 33.63 -13.88
CA HIS A 296 18.66 32.74 -14.95
C HIS A 296 18.96 33.29 -16.34
N ALA A 297 18.69 34.58 -16.58
CA ALA A 297 19.00 35.21 -17.85
C ALA A 297 20.51 35.17 -18.17
N GLN A 298 21.36 35.51 -17.19
CA GLN A 298 22.82 35.51 -17.36
C GLN A 298 23.37 34.12 -17.70
N ILE A 299 22.96 33.10 -16.95
CA ILE A 299 23.40 31.71 -17.16
C ILE A 299 22.96 31.22 -18.54
N THR A 300 21.68 31.43 -18.89
CA THR A 300 21.13 30.94 -20.16
C THR A 300 21.63 31.69 -21.39
N GLN A 301 22.11 32.93 -21.25
CA GLN A 301 22.58 33.75 -22.38
C GLN A 301 23.66 33.04 -23.22
N ASN A 302 24.55 32.28 -22.57
CA ASN A 302 25.69 31.63 -23.22
C ASN A 302 25.40 30.21 -23.72
N ILE A 303 24.19 29.69 -23.49
CA ILE A 303 23.83 28.31 -23.84
C ILE A 303 23.35 28.24 -25.28
N SER A 304 23.85 27.27 -26.05
CA SER A 304 23.43 27.03 -27.44
C SER A 304 22.01 26.45 -27.51
N LEU A 305 21.40 26.48 -28.69
CA LEU A 305 20.15 25.77 -28.92
C LEU A 305 20.42 24.26 -29.05
N ASP A 306 19.46 23.43 -28.62
CA ASP A 306 19.54 22.00 -28.80
C ASP A 306 19.54 21.66 -30.31
N SER A 307 20.50 20.84 -30.73
CA SER A 307 20.70 20.51 -32.16
C SER A 307 19.58 19.66 -32.74
N SER A 308 18.87 18.91 -31.91
CA SER A 308 17.76 18.03 -32.31
C SER A 308 16.41 18.75 -32.23
N ASN A 309 16.25 19.70 -31.29
CA ASN A 309 15.04 20.48 -31.14
C ASN A 309 15.34 21.96 -30.81
N PRO A 310 15.45 22.84 -31.80
CA PRO A 310 15.86 24.23 -31.61
C PRO A 310 14.85 25.09 -30.82
N LYS A 311 13.69 24.53 -30.43
CA LYS A 311 12.75 25.16 -29.50
C LYS A 311 13.28 25.22 -28.06
N TYR A 312 14.30 24.43 -27.73
CA TYR A 312 14.89 24.37 -26.40
C TYR A 312 16.39 24.69 -26.43
N LEU A 313 16.92 25.07 -25.28
CA LEU A 313 18.37 25.16 -25.05
C LEU A 313 19.00 23.77 -24.99
N SER A 314 20.29 23.68 -25.31
CA SER A 314 21.06 22.44 -25.29
C SER A 314 21.28 21.89 -23.88
N GLU A 315 21.21 22.74 -22.86
CA GLU A 315 21.24 22.36 -21.45
C GLU A 315 19.84 22.36 -20.81
N LYS A 316 19.70 21.50 -19.79
CA LYS A 316 18.47 21.35 -19.02
C LYS A 316 18.57 22.07 -17.68
N LEU A 317 17.41 22.41 -17.14
CA LEU A 317 17.24 22.84 -15.76
C LEU A 317 17.06 21.60 -14.88
N ASN A 318 18.11 21.22 -14.18
CA ASN A 318 18.11 20.09 -13.26
C ASN A 318 17.57 20.53 -11.90
N LEU A 319 16.55 19.81 -11.42
CA LEU A 319 15.91 20.02 -10.14
C LEU A 319 16.61 19.15 -9.10
N ILE A 320 17.25 19.76 -8.11
CA ILE A 320 18.07 19.08 -7.12
C ILE A 320 17.46 19.29 -5.74
N LEU A 321 17.29 18.21 -5.00
CA LEU A 321 16.80 18.21 -3.62
C LEU A 321 17.80 17.47 -2.73
N ASP A 322 18.32 18.15 -1.71
CA ASP A 322 19.32 17.60 -0.78
C ASP A 322 20.51 16.97 -1.55
N ASP A 323 21.05 17.74 -2.51
CA ASP A 323 22.18 17.39 -3.40
C ASP A 323 21.95 16.20 -4.35
N LYS A 324 20.70 15.70 -4.45
CA LYS A 324 20.29 14.66 -5.40
C LYS A 324 19.36 15.21 -6.47
N GLU A 325 19.65 14.90 -7.73
CA GLU A 325 18.76 15.24 -8.85
C GLU A 325 17.45 14.45 -8.75
N VAL A 326 16.32 15.16 -8.74
CA VAL A 326 14.97 14.58 -8.61
C VAL A 326 14.14 14.68 -9.88
N ASP A 327 14.45 15.64 -10.75
CA ASP A 327 13.80 15.86 -12.04
C ASP A 327 14.67 16.75 -12.95
N SER A 328 14.37 16.81 -14.24
CA SER A 328 15.00 17.76 -15.15
C SER A 328 14.01 18.31 -16.17
N LEU A 329 14.13 19.60 -16.48
CA LEU A 329 13.23 20.31 -17.38
C LEU A 329 14.01 20.90 -18.57
N PHE A 330 13.42 20.85 -19.75
CA PHE A 330 13.95 21.59 -20.89
C PHE A 330 13.67 23.08 -20.73
N ILE A 331 14.61 23.93 -21.14
CA ILE A 331 14.47 25.39 -21.09
C ILE A 331 14.10 25.87 -22.49
N GLY A 332 12.98 26.59 -22.61
CA GLY A 332 12.55 27.17 -23.88
C GLY A 332 13.55 28.19 -24.43
N ALA A 333 13.78 28.18 -25.74
CA ALA A 333 14.69 29.09 -26.42
C ALA A 333 14.30 30.57 -26.22
N GLU A 334 13.01 30.85 -26.00
CA GLU A 334 12.45 32.17 -25.70
C GLU A 334 12.89 32.75 -24.34
N LEU A 335 13.43 31.90 -23.46
CA LEU A 335 13.95 32.31 -22.15
C LEU A 335 15.46 32.63 -22.18
N LYS A 336 16.14 32.35 -23.30
CA LYS A 336 17.58 32.59 -23.46
C LYS A 336 17.93 34.06 -23.24
N GLY A 337 18.73 34.35 -22.21
CA GLY A 337 19.16 35.74 -21.93
C GLY A 337 18.03 36.68 -21.50
N ARG A 338 16.82 36.17 -21.26
CA ARG A 338 15.64 36.98 -20.97
C ARG A 338 15.39 37.06 -19.47
N VAL A 339 15.41 38.28 -18.93
CA VAL A 339 14.99 38.52 -17.53
C VAL A 339 13.47 38.44 -17.47
N THR A 340 12.96 37.39 -16.82
CA THR A 340 11.53 37.25 -16.53
C THR A 340 11.33 36.74 -15.12
N THR A 341 10.43 37.39 -14.38
CA THR A 341 10.02 36.97 -13.04
C THR A 341 8.86 35.99 -13.07
N GLN A 342 8.26 35.73 -14.23
CA GLN A 342 7.22 34.72 -14.40
C GLN A 342 7.65 33.72 -15.47
N ILE A 343 7.68 32.44 -15.09
CA ILE A 343 8.02 31.32 -15.96
C ILE A 343 6.86 30.34 -15.96
N GLN A 344 6.51 29.79 -17.12
CA GLN A 344 5.53 28.73 -17.22
C GLN A 344 6.25 27.38 -17.35
N ILE A 345 5.86 26.43 -16.51
CA ILE A 345 6.29 25.03 -16.61
C ILE A 345 5.14 24.24 -17.19
N SER A 346 5.45 23.35 -18.13
CA SER A 346 4.46 22.47 -18.76
C SER A 346 5.01 21.07 -18.93
N GLY A 347 4.09 20.11 -19.06
CA GLY A 347 4.41 18.71 -19.29
C GLY A 347 3.17 17.93 -19.70
N SER A 348 3.25 16.61 -19.71
CA SER A 348 2.12 15.74 -20.04
C SER A 348 2.07 14.49 -19.16
N GLY A 349 0.87 13.97 -18.99
CA GLY A 349 0.60 12.64 -18.41
C GLY A 349 -0.07 11.74 -19.43
N LYS A 350 0.03 10.43 -19.24
CA LYS A 350 -0.47 9.41 -20.18
C LYS A 350 -1.29 8.34 -19.46
N GLY A 351 -2.24 7.74 -20.17
CA GLY A 351 -3.11 6.72 -19.59
C GLY A 351 -3.85 5.88 -20.62
N ALA A 352 -4.34 4.72 -20.18
CA ALA A 352 -5.17 3.84 -21.01
C ALA A 352 -6.57 4.44 -21.24
N THR A 353 -7.06 5.23 -20.27
CA THR A 353 -8.27 6.03 -20.40
C THR A 353 -7.96 7.52 -20.29
N GLN A 354 -8.90 8.36 -20.71
CA GLN A 354 -8.80 9.82 -20.56
C GLN A 354 -8.67 10.22 -19.08
N GLU A 355 -9.39 9.53 -18.19
CA GLU A 355 -9.34 9.78 -16.75
C GLU A 355 -7.99 9.39 -16.15
N ASP A 356 -7.41 8.27 -16.58
CA ASP A 356 -6.06 7.87 -16.14
C ASP A 356 -5.01 8.90 -16.59
N ALA A 357 -5.08 9.35 -17.84
CA ALA A 357 -4.17 10.36 -18.38
C ALA A 357 -4.32 11.72 -17.67
N TYR A 358 -5.54 12.11 -17.33
CA TYR A 358 -5.82 13.32 -16.58
C TYR A 358 -5.22 13.25 -15.17
N ASN A 359 -5.44 12.13 -14.47
CA ASN A 359 -4.92 11.93 -13.12
C ASN A 359 -3.39 11.85 -13.10
N ASP A 360 -2.77 11.19 -14.09
CA ASP A 360 -1.32 11.15 -14.25
C ASP A 360 -0.71 12.54 -14.48
N ALA A 361 -1.32 13.33 -15.38
CA ALA A 361 -0.90 14.71 -15.65
C ALA A 361 -1.04 15.61 -14.40
N LYS A 362 -2.16 15.48 -13.68
CA LYS A 362 -2.42 16.21 -12.44
C LYS A 362 -1.41 15.85 -11.35
N ASN A 363 -1.09 14.58 -11.19
CA ASN A 363 -0.11 14.11 -10.22
C ASN A 363 1.30 14.60 -10.57
N SER A 364 1.68 14.58 -11.85
CA SER A 364 2.97 15.10 -12.33
C SER A 364 3.09 16.62 -12.11
N MET A 365 2.03 17.38 -12.41
CA MET A 365 1.94 18.81 -12.13
C MET A 365 2.12 19.09 -10.63
N ASN A 366 1.32 18.43 -9.78
CA ASN A 366 1.39 18.59 -8.32
C ASN A 366 2.78 18.21 -7.79
N LYS A 367 3.40 17.15 -8.32
CA LYS A 367 4.77 16.75 -7.96
C LYS A 367 5.77 17.86 -8.25
N LEU A 368 5.77 18.43 -9.45
CA LEU A 368 6.69 19.50 -9.82
C LEU A 368 6.44 20.79 -9.03
N GLN A 369 5.17 21.19 -8.87
CA GLN A 369 4.80 22.32 -8.03
C GLN A 369 5.31 22.14 -6.60
N THR A 370 5.17 20.91 -6.07
CA THR A 370 5.68 20.55 -4.75
C THR A 370 7.20 20.68 -4.69
N ILE A 371 7.94 20.09 -5.64
CA ILE A 371 9.41 20.17 -5.72
C ILE A 371 9.90 21.63 -5.72
N LEU A 372 9.25 22.50 -6.49
CA LEU A 372 9.64 23.90 -6.66
C LEU A 372 9.31 24.77 -5.44
N ILE A 373 8.23 24.46 -4.72
CA ILE A 373 7.94 25.05 -3.41
C ILE A 373 8.97 24.58 -2.38
N THR A 374 9.40 23.32 -2.48
CA THR A 374 10.28 22.70 -1.48
C THR A 374 11.74 23.09 -1.66
N GLY A 375 12.14 24.32 -1.31
CA GLY A 375 13.56 24.61 -0.95
C GLY A 375 13.84 24.82 0.52
N SER A 376 12.82 24.52 1.28
CA SER A 376 12.74 24.26 2.71
C SER A 376 11.26 24.00 2.92
N LEU A 377 10.88 23.06 3.79
CA LEU A 377 9.50 23.07 4.25
C LEU A 377 9.16 24.49 4.71
N PRO A 378 8.06 25.12 4.25
CA PRO A 378 7.71 26.50 4.62
C PRO A 378 7.51 26.66 6.13
N TYR A 379 7.40 25.54 6.83
CA TYR A 379 7.26 25.44 8.26
C TYR A 379 8.39 24.55 8.82
N LYS A 380 8.98 25.00 9.92
CA LYS A 380 9.85 24.14 10.73
C LYS A 380 9.02 22.97 11.26
N LEU A 381 9.48 21.74 11.08
CA LEU A 381 8.82 20.58 11.65
C LEU A 381 9.29 20.37 13.09
N GLU A 382 8.33 20.24 13.99
CA GLU A 382 8.57 19.79 15.36
C GLU A 382 8.23 18.31 15.47
N ILE A 383 9.16 17.56 16.03
CA ILE A 383 8.93 16.15 16.35
C ILE A 383 8.28 16.08 17.73
N VAL A 384 7.02 15.68 17.74
CA VAL A 384 6.19 15.53 18.94
C VAL A 384 6.53 14.23 19.65
N LYS A 385 6.76 13.16 18.88
CA LYS A 385 7.09 11.84 19.43
C LYS A 385 7.96 11.05 18.46
N LEU A 386 8.91 10.28 19.01
CA LEU A 386 9.71 9.30 18.30
C LEU A 386 9.59 7.95 19.00
N ASP A 387 9.29 6.91 18.22
CA ASP A 387 9.21 5.53 18.66
C ASP A 387 10.08 4.66 17.72
N SER A 388 10.54 3.50 18.19
CA SER A 388 11.15 2.46 17.34
C SER A 388 10.75 1.07 17.79
N ALA A 389 10.82 0.15 16.85
CA ALA A 389 10.83 -1.28 17.11
C ALA A 389 11.98 -1.90 16.31
N SER A 390 12.80 -2.77 16.91
CA SER A 390 13.84 -3.44 16.13
C SER A 390 13.24 -4.52 15.21
N PRO A 391 13.81 -4.76 14.00
CA PRO A 391 13.32 -5.82 13.11
C PRO A 391 13.37 -7.23 13.73
N SER A 392 14.33 -7.49 14.62
CA SER A 392 14.41 -8.75 15.37
C SER A 392 13.20 -8.92 16.30
N LEU A 393 12.84 -7.86 17.03
CA LEU A 393 11.70 -7.86 17.93
C LEU A 393 10.38 -8.02 17.15
N GLY A 394 10.24 -7.37 15.99
CA GLY A 394 9.06 -7.53 15.13
C GLY A 394 8.88 -8.97 14.59
N LYS A 395 9.97 -9.62 14.17
CA LYS A 395 9.96 -11.03 13.76
C LYS A 395 9.60 -11.95 14.92
N GLU A 396 10.16 -11.74 16.09
CA GLU A 396 9.87 -12.51 17.28
C GLU A 396 8.43 -12.31 17.75
N PHE A 397 7.94 -11.06 17.76
CA PHE A 397 6.57 -10.71 18.07
C PHE A 397 5.57 -11.37 17.10
N THR A 398 5.86 -11.34 15.80
CA THR A 398 5.05 -12.02 14.78
C THR A 398 5.02 -13.54 15.01
N LYS A 399 6.16 -14.15 15.33
CA LYS A 399 6.26 -15.59 15.64
C LYS A 399 5.44 -15.93 16.90
N ASN A 400 5.56 -15.13 17.95
CA ASN A 400 4.83 -15.30 19.19
C ASN A 400 3.32 -15.11 19.01
N LEU A 401 2.89 -14.17 18.15
CA LEU A 401 1.49 -14.00 17.77
C LEU A 401 0.91 -15.25 17.10
N ILE A 402 1.67 -15.89 16.21
CA ILE A 402 1.22 -17.13 15.54
C ILE A 402 1.07 -18.26 16.56
N TYR A 403 2.05 -18.45 17.46
CA TYR A 403 1.96 -19.47 18.51
C TYR A 403 0.81 -19.21 19.47
N LEU A 404 0.65 -17.97 19.93
CA LEU A 404 -0.42 -17.58 20.83
C LEU A 404 -1.79 -17.77 20.17
N GLY A 405 -1.94 -17.36 18.91
CA GLY A 405 -3.15 -17.57 18.12
C GLY A 405 -3.52 -19.05 18.00
N LEU A 406 -2.54 -19.92 17.76
CA LEU A 406 -2.74 -21.37 17.68
C LEU A 406 -3.15 -21.99 19.04
N ILE A 407 -2.54 -21.53 20.14
CA ILE A 407 -2.91 -21.98 21.49
C ILE A 407 -4.35 -21.54 21.82
N VAL A 408 -4.69 -20.27 21.61
CA VAL A 408 -6.04 -19.73 21.84
C VAL A 408 -7.06 -20.48 20.99
N PHE A 409 -6.74 -20.74 19.72
CA PHE A 409 -7.57 -21.52 18.83
C PHE A 409 -7.88 -22.92 19.39
N ILE A 410 -6.86 -23.66 19.84
CA ILE A 410 -7.04 -25.00 20.44
C ILE A 410 -7.90 -24.92 21.72
N ILE A 411 -7.65 -23.94 22.58
CA ILE A 411 -8.43 -23.76 23.81
C ILE A 411 -9.91 -23.53 23.48
N VAL A 412 -10.21 -22.62 22.53
CA VAL A 412 -11.59 -22.37 22.09
C VAL A 412 -12.24 -23.65 21.54
N CYS A 413 -11.51 -24.43 20.74
CA CYS A 413 -12.00 -25.72 20.22
C CYS A 413 -12.40 -26.67 21.36
N VAL A 414 -11.52 -26.82 22.36
CA VAL A 414 -11.73 -27.71 23.51
C VAL A 414 -12.91 -27.24 24.36
N VAL A 415 -12.97 -25.96 24.69
CA VAL A 415 -14.05 -25.38 25.50
C VAL A 415 -15.41 -25.57 24.81
N LEU A 416 -15.51 -25.27 23.52
CA LEU A 416 -16.74 -25.46 22.75
C LEU A 416 -17.13 -26.94 22.63
N PHE A 417 -16.14 -27.82 22.45
CA PHE A 417 -16.40 -29.25 22.41
C PHE A 417 -16.92 -29.77 23.75
N ILE A 418 -16.33 -29.35 24.87
CA ILE A 418 -16.77 -29.75 26.22
C ILE A 418 -18.19 -29.23 26.51
N LYS A 419 -18.47 -27.96 26.19
CA LYS A 419 -19.79 -27.34 26.45
C LYS A 419 -20.91 -28.02 25.64
N TYR A 420 -20.72 -28.18 24.33
CA TYR A 420 -21.79 -28.62 23.44
C TYR A 420 -21.80 -30.12 23.16
N ARG A 421 -20.68 -30.83 23.37
CA ARG A 421 -20.51 -32.27 23.10
C ARG A 421 -20.91 -32.70 21.68
N ARG A 422 -20.95 -31.77 20.72
CA ARG A 422 -21.40 -31.98 19.33
C ARG A 422 -20.32 -31.50 18.38
N ILE A 423 -19.50 -32.43 17.88
CA ILE A 423 -18.37 -32.17 16.97
C ILE A 423 -18.78 -31.32 15.77
N LYS A 424 -19.98 -31.55 15.21
CA LYS A 424 -20.49 -30.81 14.04
C LYS A 424 -20.66 -29.31 14.32
N ILE A 425 -21.17 -28.95 15.50
CA ILE A 425 -21.37 -27.55 15.90
C ILE A 425 -20.02 -26.89 16.14
N THR A 426 -19.12 -27.58 16.86
CA THR A 426 -17.76 -27.08 17.11
C THR A 426 -17.00 -26.81 15.81
N LEU A 427 -17.04 -27.74 14.84
CA LEU A 427 -16.42 -27.55 13.54
C LEU A 427 -17.04 -26.39 12.74
N ALA A 428 -18.36 -26.22 12.81
CA ALA A 428 -19.04 -25.11 12.15
C ALA A 428 -18.58 -23.76 12.71
N VAL A 429 -18.46 -23.63 14.04
CA VAL A 429 -17.95 -22.41 14.70
C VAL A 429 -16.53 -22.08 14.28
N ILE A 430 -15.65 -23.08 14.32
CA ILE A 430 -14.24 -22.95 13.93
C ILE A 430 -14.12 -22.45 12.49
N LEU A 431 -14.86 -23.07 11.58
CA LEU A 431 -14.87 -22.71 10.16
C LEU A 431 -15.31 -21.26 9.95
N THR A 432 -16.39 -20.84 10.62
CA THR A 432 -16.93 -19.49 10.44
C THR A 432 -16.01 -18.42 11.01
N VAL A 433 -15.37 -18.69 12.14
CA VAL A 433 -14.37 -17.77 12.75
C VAL A 433 -13.11 -17.65 11.90
N LEU A 434 -12.58 -18.76 11.37
CA LEU A 434 -11.43 -18.72 10.45
C LEU A 434 -11.78 -17.96 9.16
N SER A 435 -12.99 -18.18 8.65
CA SER A 435 -13.47 -17.47 7.46
C SER A 435 -13.56 -15.96 7.72
N GLU A 436 -14.08 -15.54 8.86
CA GLU A 436 -14.17 -14.14 9.26
C GLU A 436 -12.78 -13.48 9.39
N ALA A 437 -11.81 -14.17 9.97
CA ALA A 437 -10.44 -13.68 10.08
C ALA A 437 -9.81 -13.46 8.70
N ILE A 438 -9.94 -14.45 7.79
CA ILE A 438 -9.42 -14.35 6.42
C ILE A 438 -10.13 -13.23 5.64
N ILE A 439 -11.45 -13.08 5.78
CA ILE A 439 -12.21 -12.00 5.14
C ILE A 439 -11.72 -10.64 5.62
N THR A 440 -11.53 -10.49 6.93
CA THR A 440 -11.03 -9.23 7.53
C THR A 440 -9.62 -8.90 7.02
N LEU A 441 -8.73 -9.89 6.97
CA LEU A 441 -7.39 -9.73 6.38
C LEU A 441 -7.44 -9.42 4.88
N GLY A 442 -8.36 -10.02 4.14
CA GLY A 442 -8.56 -9.76 2.70
C GLY A 442 -9.01 -8.32 2.44
N ILE A 443 -9.95 -7.81 3.24
CA ILE A 443 -10.34 -6.40 3.18
C ILE A 443 -9.16 -5.49 3.51
N ALA A 444 -8.39 -5.81 4.56
CA ALA A 444 -7.19 -5.05 4.93
C ALA A 444 -6.16 -5.01 3.78
N ALA A 445 -5.96 -6.12 3.06
CA ALA A 445 -5.11 -6.19 1.88
C ALA A 445 -5.62 -5.30 0.74
N LEU A 446 -6.92 -5.33 0.45
CA LEU A 446 -7.55 -4.53 -0.63
C LEU A 446 -7.39 -3.03 -0.41
N ILE A 447 -7.61 -2.57 0.82
CA ILE A 447 -7.47 -1.14 1.16
C ILE A 447 -5.99 -0.76 1.44
N LYS A 448 -5.05 -1.70 1.28
CA LYS A 448 -3.62 -1.53 1.58
C LYS A 448 -3.36 -0.98 2.99
N TRP A 449 -4.12 -1.46 3.96
CA TRP A 449 -3.96 -1.07 5.36
C TRP A 449 -2.67 -1.65 5.94
N ASN A 450 -1.94 -0.85 6.73
CA ASN A 450 -0.76 -1.31 7.45
C ASN A 450 -1.21 -1.98 8.75
N LEU A 451 -1.08 -3.30 8.84
CA LEU A 451 -1.39 -4.07 10.04
C LEU A 451 -0.30 -3.85 11.10
N ASP A 452 -0.61 -3.11 12.14
CA ASP A 452 0.20 -2.92 13.35
C ASP A 452 -0.30 -3.81 14.50
N ALA A 453 0.36 -3.78 15.66
CA ALA A 453 -0.06 -4.58 16.81
C ALA A 453 -1.51 -4.26 17.27
N PRO A 454 -1.94 -2.98 17.36
CA PRO A 454 -3.33 -2.62 17.61
C PRO A 454 -4.31 -3.21 16.59
N SER A 455 -3.99 -3.20 15.29
CA SER A 455 -4.81 -3.80 14.25
C SER A 455 -5.00 -5.31 14.47
N ILE A 456 -3.95 -6.03 14.84
CA ILE A 456 -4.06 -7.47 15.13
C ILE A 456 -4.94 -7.72 16.35
N ALA A 457 -4.77 -6.93 17.41
CA ALA A 457 -5.64 -7.00 18.59
C ALA A 457 -7.11 -6.75 18.22
N GLY A 458 -7.38 -5.83 17.29
CA GLY A 458 -8.73 -5.54 16.83
C GLY A 458 -9.36 -6.67 16.01
N ILE A 459 -8.56 -7.38 15.20
CA ILE A 459 -8.98 -8.62 14.51
C ILE A 459 -9.34 -9.70 15.54
N ILE A 460 -8.48 -9.92 16.54
CA ILE A 460 -8.73 -10.90 17.61
C ILE A 460 -10.00 -10.54 18.39
N ALA A 461 -10.20 -9.26 18.71
CA ALA A 461 -11.42 -8.79 19.36
C ALA A 461 -12.67 -9.07 18.49
N GLY A 462 -12.60 -8.78 17.19
CA GLY A 462 -13.66 -9.11 16.23
C GLY A 462 -13.99 -10.60 16.22
N MET A 463 -12.98 -11.47 16.13
CA MET A 463 -13.14 -12.93 16.20
C MET A 463 -13.78 -13.38 17.52
N GLY A 464 -13.37 -12.79 18.65
CA GLY A 464 -13.93 -13.07 19.97
C GLY A 464 -15.42 -12.75 20.04
N THR A 465 -15.82 -11.59 19.52
CA THR A 465 -17.25 -11.23 19.41
C THR A 465 -17.99 -12.20 18.49
N GLY A 466 -17.35 -12.70 17.43
CA GLY A 466 -17.95 -13.70 16.55
C GLY A 466 -18.17 -15.06 17.17
N VAL A 467 -17.23 -15.54 17.98
CA VAL A 467 -17.45 -16.76 18.79
C VAL A 467 -18.61 -16.54 19.76
N ASN A 468 -18.67 -15.37 20.43
CA ASN A 468 -19.77 -15.03 21.33
C ASN A 468 -21.13 -15.02 20.62
N ASP A 469 -21.23 -14.39 19.45
CA ASP A 469 -22.46 -14.35 18.65
C ASP A 469 -22.91 -15.76 18.24
N GLN A 470 -21.96 -16.60 17.83
CA GLN A 470 -22.25 -17.99 17.45
C GLN A 470 -22.72 -18.82 18.65
N ILE A 471 -22.13 -18.61 19.84
CA ILE A 471 -22.62 -19.19 21.10
C ILE A 471 -24.05 -18.77 21.38
N VAL A 472 -24.40 -17.49 21.23
CA VAL A 472 -25.78 -17.00 21.39
C VAL A 472 -26.74 -17.68 20.41
N ILE A 473 -26.35 -17.84 19.15
CA ILE A 473 -27.17 -18.54 18.15
C ILE A 473 -27.39 -20.01 18.55
N ILE A 474 -26.36 -20.70 19.05
CA ILE A 474 -26.47 -22.09 19.49
C ILE A 474 -27.33 -22.20 20.75
N ASP A 475 -27.08 -21.38 21.76
CA ASP A 475 -27.78 -21.45 23.05
C ASP A 475 -29.28 -21.15 22.85
N GLU A 476 -29.61 -20.19 21.97
CA GLU A 476 -31.01 -19.91 21.60
C GLU A 476 -31.64 -21.04 20.76
N SER A 477 -30.88 -21.72 19.89
CA SER A 477 -31.43 -22.84 19.08
C SER A 477 -31.78 -24.06 19.92
N ILE A 478 -30.96 -24.38 20.92
CA ILE A 478 -31.15 -25.54 21.81
C ILE A 478 -32.07 -25.26 23.00
N SER A 479 -32.53 -24.02 23.18
CA SER A 479 -33.47 -23.63 24.25
C SER A 479 -34.72 -24.51 24.24
N GLU A 480 -35.25 -24.85 25.42
CA GLU A 480 -36.45 -25.69 25.58
C GLU A 480 -37.77 -24.98 25.22
N GLU A 481 -37.74 -23.69 24.87
CA GLU A 481 -38.94 -22.95 24.45
C GLU A 481 -39.64 -23.63 23.27
N GLN A 482 -40.98 -23.78 23.33
CA GLN A 482 -41.79 -24.32 22.23
C GLN A 482 -42.03 -23.28 21.12
N THR A 483 -40.94 -22.78 20.54
CA THR A 483 -40.95 -21.88 19.38
C THR A 483 -40.23 -22.53 18.21
N SER A 484 -40.60 -22.14 16.99
CA SER A 484 -39.91 -22.63 15.78
C SER A 484 -38.43 -22.28 15.83
N LEU A 485 -37.56 -23.21 15.39
CA LEU A 485 -36.12 -22.97 15.24
C LEU A 485 -35.83 -21.70 14.42
N LYS A 486 -36.70 -21.38 13.45
CA LYS A 486 -36.58 -20.15 12.65
C LYS A 486 -36.76 -18.89 13.49
N ASP A 487 -37.68 -18.90 14.44
CA ASP A 487 -37.98 -17.75 15.29
C ASP A 487 -36.92 -17.58 16.38
N LYS A 488 -36.42 -18.69 16.94
CA LYS A 488 -35.25 -18.73 17.84
C LYS A 488 -34.03 -18.08 17.19
N ILE A 489 -33.66 -18.54 15.99
CA ILE A 489 -32.55 -17.96 15.22
C ILE A 489 -32.78 -16.47 14.91
N LYS A 490 -34.02 -16.08 14.57
CA LYS A 490 -34.36 -14.67 14.31
C LYS A 490 -34.16 -13.81 15.56
N ARG A 491 -34.55 -14.32 16.74
CA ARG A 491 -34.33 -13.64 18.02
C ARG A 491 -32.84 -13.50 18.33
N ALA A 492 -32.06 -14.57 18.18
CA ALA A 492 -30.60 -14.51 18.35
C ALA A 492 -29.95 -13.46 17.45
N LEU A 493 -30.30 -13.45 16.15
CA LEU A 493 -29.77 -12.46 15.21
C LEU A 493 -30.17 -11.03 15.59
N PHE A 494 -31.38 -10.80 16.13
CA PHE A 494 -31.79 -9.48 16.61
C PHE A 494 -30.94 -9.01 17.80
N ILE A 495 -30.65 -9.89 18.77
CA ILE A 495 -29.77 -9.59 19.91
C ILE A 495 -28.37 -9.21 19.40
N ILE A 496 -27.84 -9.97 18.44
CA ILE A 496 -26.50 -9.77 17.87
C ILE A 496 -26.42 -8.44 17.11
N VAL A 497 -27.45 -8.06 16.34
CA VAL A 497 -27.50 -6.74 15.68
C VAL A 497 -27.47 -5.61 16.72
N GLY A 498 -28.18 -5.75 17.84
CA GLY A 498 -28.12 -4.80 18.95
C GLY A 498 -26.71 -4.67 19.52
N ALA A 499 -26.05 -5.79 19.82
CA ALA A 499 -24.68 -5.82 20.31
C ALA A 499 -23.68 -5.19 19.32
N PHE A 500 -23.85 -5.44 18.01
CA PHE A 500 -23.04 -4.81 16.96
C PHE A 500 -23.07 -3.28 17.04
N PHE A 501 -24.24 -2.66 17.19
CA PHE A 501 -24.33 -1.20 17.29
C PHE A 501 -23.62 -0.65 18.53
N THR A 502 -23.61 -1.38 19.64
CA THR A 502 -22.86 -0.96 20.83
C THR A 502 -21.35 -0.97 20.61
N ILE A 503 -20.83 -2.02 19.96
CA ILE A 503 -19.40 -2.14 19.61
C ILE A 503 -19.04 -1.06 18.60
N PHE A 504 -19.85 -0.88 17.55
CA PHE A 504 -19.63 0.15 16.53
C PHE A 504 -19.58 1.54 17.14
N ALA A 505 -20.54 1.88 18.01
CA ALA A 505 -20.58 3.15 18.72
C ALA A 505 -19.36 3.35 19.63
N ALA A 506 -18.88 2.29 20.30
CA ALA A 506 -17.68 2.35 21.14
C ALA A 506 -16.39 2.57 20.33
N MET A 507 -16.31 2.00 19.11
CA MET A 507 -15.12 2.13 18.26
C MET A 507 -15.05 3.48 17.54
N LEU A 508 -16.16 4.20 17.35
CA LEU A 508 -16.18 5.49 16.66
C LEU A 508 -15.26 6.54 17.32
N PRO A 509 -15.39 6.88 18.62
CA PRO A 509 -14.45 7.80 19.27
C PRO A 509 -13.02 7.27 19.25
N LEU A 510 -12.84 5.95 19.38
CA LEU A 510 -11.54 5.31 19.43
C LEU A 510 -10.77 5.43 18.10
N PHE A 511 -11.49 5.51 16.97
CA PHE A 511 -10.90 5.68 15.64
C PHE A 511 -10.13 7.01 15.50
N TRP A 512 -10.58 8.07 16.18
CA TRP A 512 -9.92 9.38 16.23
C TRP A 512 -9.07 9.59 17.49
N ALA A 513 -9.12 8.67 18.46
CA ALA A 513 -8.37 8.76 19.69
C ALA A 513 -6.89 8.37 19.53
N GLY A 514 -6.08 8.79 20.49
CA GLY A 514 -4.68 8.36 20.63
C GLY A 514 -3.77 8.78 19.48
N ALA A 515 -4.09 9.89 18.79
CA ALA A 515 -3.30 10.42 17.67
C ALA A 515 -2.99 9.35 16.60
N GLY A 516 -3.97 8.50 16.29
CA GLY A 516 -3.86 7.44 15.30
C GLY A 516 -3.30 6.10 15.81
N LEU A 517 -2.80 6.02 17.05
CA LEU A 517 -2.27 4.77 17.63
C LEU A 517 -3.34 3.69 17.83
N LEU A 518 -4.59 4.08 18.11
CA LEU A 518 -5.71 3.16 18.34
C LEU A 518 -6.58 2.96 17.10
N ARG A 519 -6.26 3.67 16.01
CA ARG A 519 -7.04 3.65 14.78
C ARG A 519 -7.07 2.27 14.13
N GLY A 520 -5.93 1.56 14.16
CA GLY A 520 -5.82 0.19 13.66
C GLY A 520 -6.75 -0.77 14.39
N PHE A 521 -6.77 -0.71 15.72
CA PHE A 521 -7.67 -1.50 16.56
C PHE A 521 -9.14 -1.20 16.24
N ALA A 522 -9.53 0.08 16.28
CA ALA A 522 -10.91 0.48 16.01
C ALA A 522 -11.39 0.04 14.61
N LEU A 523 -10.58 0.28 13.58
CA LEU A 523 -10.93 -0.06 12.20
C LEU A 523 -11.09 -1.57 12.02
N THR A 524 -10.11 -2.36 12.46
CA THR A 524 -10.15 -3.82 12.28
C THR A 524 -11.24 -4.48 13.10
N THR A 525 -11.56 -3.97 14.29
CA THR A 525 -12.73 -4.43 15.05
C THR A 525 -14.03 -4.10 14.33
N ILE A 526 -14.22 -2.85 13.87
CA ILE A 526 -15.43 -2.46 13.11
C ILE A 526 -15.57 -3.36 11.87
N LEU A 527 -14.50 -3.55 11.10
CA LEU A 527 -14.51 -4.39 9.91
C LEU A 527 -14.85 -5.84 10.26
N GLY A 528 -14.21 -6.42 11.28
CA GLY A 528 -14.44 -7.79 11.72
C GLY A 528 -15.90 -8.02 12.11
N VAL A 529 -16.45 -7.20 13.02
CA VAL A 529 -17.85 -7.37 13.45
C VAL A 529 -18.84 -7.09 12.32
N SER A 530 -18.54 -6.13 11.42
CA SER A 530 -19.38 -5.84 10.25
C SER A 530 -19.42 -7.00 9.24
N VAL A 531 -18.26 -7.60 8.94
CA VAL A 531 -18.16 -8.83 8.14
C VAL A 531 -18.95 -9.95 8.82
N GLY A 532 -18.83 -10.01 10.14
CA GLY A 532 -19.56 -10.93 10.97
C GLY A 532 -21.05 -10.87 10.74
N ILE A 533 -21.66 -9.72 11.04
CA ILE A 533 -23.11 -9.55 11.00
C ILE A 533 -23.69 -9.70 9.58
N LEU A 534 -22.97 -9.23 8.56
CA LEU A 534 -23.46 -9.23 7.18
C LEU A 534 -23.29 -10.58 6.48
N VAL A 535 -22.21 -11.32 6.79
CA VAL A 535 -21.81 -12.51 6.03
C VAL A 535 -21.80 -13.76 6.92
N THR A 536 -20.98 -13.77 7.97
CA THR A 536 -20.66 -15.04 8.63
C THR A 536 -21.74 -15.52 9.61
N ARG A 537 -22.41 -14.63 10.38
CA ARG A 537 -23.49 -15.04 11.31
C ARG A 537 -24.74 -15.56 10.58
N PRO A 538 -25.25 -14.90 9.52
CA PRO A 538 -26.36 -15.45 8.74
C PRO A 538 -26.02 -16.80 8.08
N ALA A 539 -24.78 -16.97 7.61
CA ALA A 539 -24.32 -18.24 7.06
C ALA A 539 -24.20 -19.31 8.15
N PHE A 540 -23.67 -18.97 9.33
CA PHE A 540 -23.60 -19.87 10.49
C PHE A 540 -25.00 -20.34 10.92
N ALA A 541 -25.96 -19.43 11.01
CA ALA A 541 -27.35 -19.76 11.34
C ALA A 541 -27.97 -20.76 10.36
N ASP A 542 -27.71 -20.60 9.06
CA ASP A 542 -28.16 -21.55 8.03
C ASP A 542 -27.44 -22.90 8.13
N ILE A 543 -26.15 -22.91 8.51
CA ILE A 543 -25.39 -24.15 8.78
C ILE A 543 -25.96 -24.86 10.00
N LEU A 544 -26.22 -24.14 11.09
CA LEU A 544 -26.77 -24.69 12.32
C LEU A 544 -28.15 -25.29 12.10
N LYS A 545 -29.03 -24.57 11.38
CA LYS A 545 -30.36 -25.07 11.02
C LYS A 545 -30.30 -26.42 10.31
N ARG A 546 -29.30 -26.64 9.46
CA ARG A 546 -29.07 -27.93 8.76
C ARG A 546 -28.44 -29.02 9.62
N ILE A 547 -27.80 -28.65 10.73
CA ILE A 547 -27.26 -29.60 11.69
C ILE A 547 -28.37 -30.11 12.61
N GLU A 548 -29.36 -29.26 12.92
CA GLU A 548 -30.49 -29.60 13.79
C GLU A 548 -31.68 -30.24 13.05
N GLU A 549 -31.97 -29.83 11.81
CA GLU A 549 -32.85 -30.56 10.88
C GLU A 549 -32.15 -31.82 10.35
#